data_AF-A0A2W6E8A8-F1
#
_entry.id   AF-A0A2W6E8A8-F1
#
_cell.length_a   1.000
_cell.length_b   1.000
_cell.length_c   1.000
_cell.angle_alpha   90.00
_cell.angle_beta   90.00
_cell.angle_gamma   90.00
#
_symmetry.space_group_name_H-M   'P 1'
#
loop_
_entity.id
_entity.type
_entity.pdbx_description
1 polymer ?
#
loop_
_entity_poly.entity_id
_entity_poly.type
_entity_poly.pdbx_seq_one_letter_code
_entity_poly.pdbx_strand_id
1 'polypeptide(L)'
;MGGPTGQYVVPAGIHKIKHVIIIMQENRSFDSYFGTYPGADGIPMKNGKPAVCVPSPGGGCTRPYHDLADRNGGGPHGEGNAVADVNGGQMNGFIWQRDAARASCLIPDDPACASGRTPDVMGYHTAAEIPNYWKYAQNYVLQDHMFEPVKSWSLPDHLYMVSAWSAKCKNRSPMSCVNDIVGPYGVNKFQKAVDSELAKGKTSMDLAWTDITWLLYAHHISWRY
;
A
#
# COMPACT_ATOMS: atom_id res chain seq x y z
N MET A 1 -5.48 29.08 6.34
CA MET A 1 -4.03 28.83 6.17
C MET A 1 -3.45 28.53 7.54
N GLY A 2 -2.95 27.32 7.78
CA GLY A 2 -2.57 26.86 9.12
C GLY A 2 -1.56 25.71 9.07
N GLY A 3 -0.60 25.78 8.14
CA GLY A 3 0.54 24.87 8.14
C GLY A 3 1.56 25.26 9.22
N PRO A 4 2.38 24.31 9.70
CA PRO A 4 3.41 24.59 10.68
C PRO A 4 4.35 25.72 10.22
N THR A 5 4.55 26.71 11.09
CA THR A 5 5.52 27.78 10.90
C THR A 5 6.92 27.23 11.20
N GLY A 6 7.69 26.92 10.16
CA GLY A 6 9.06 26.43 10.27
C GLY A 6 9.95 26.96 9.14
N GLN A 7 11.24 27.16 9.43
CA GLN A 7 12.24 27.34 8.40
C GLN A 7 12.53 25.98 7.77
N TYR A 8 12.02 25.76 6.57
CA TYR A 8 12.36 24.58 5.78
C TYR A 8 13.62 24.88 4.99
N VAL A 9 14.66 24.05 5.19
CA VAL A 9 15.83 24.09 4.31
C VAL A 9 15.37 23.60 2.95
N VAL A 10 15.25 24.53 2.00
CA VAL A 10 14.95 24.22 0.61
C VAL A 10 16.27 23.73 -0.01
N PRO A 11 16.42 22.44 -0.35
CA PRO A 11 17.67 21.96 -0.93
C PRO A 11 17.97 22.74 -2.21
N ALA A 12 19.22 23.17 -2.40
CA ALA A 12 19.60 24.04 -3.54
C ALA A 12 19.18 23.48 -4.92
N GLY A 13 18.96 22.17 -5.03
CA GLY A 13 18.53 21.50 -6.25
C GLY A 13 17.02 21.32 -6.42
N ILE A 14 16.16 21.52 -5.42
CA ILE A 14 14.74 21.13 -5.52
C ILE A 14 14.01 21.89 -6.64
N HIS A 15 14.41 23.14 -6.90
CA HIS A 15 13.85 23.95 -7.98
C HIS A 15 14.17 23.43 -9.39
N LYS A 16 15.10 22.48 -9.54
CA LYS A 16 15.40 21.81 -10.81
C LYS A 16 14.31 20.81 -11.20
N ILE A 17 13.54 20.30 -10.23
CA ILE A 17 12.42 19.40 -10.49
C ILE A 17 11.22 20.25 -10.96
N LYS A 18 10.77 20.01 -12.19
CA LYS A 18 9.60 20.70 -12.78
C LYS A 18 8.38 19.80 -12.92
N HIS A 19 8.61 18.48 -12.95
CA HIS A 19 7.58 17.47 -13.11
C HIS A 19 7.80 16.38 -12.09
N VAL A 20 6.73 16.01 -11.39
CA VAL A 20 6.70 14.87 -10.49
C VAL A 20 5.71 13.88 -11.08
N ILE A 21 6.17 12.66 -11.31
CA ILE A 21 5.33 11.55 -11.78
C ILE A 21 5.33 10.54 -10.64
N ILE A 22 4.15 10.25 -10.11
CA ILE A 22 3.95 9.27 -9.06
C ILE A 22 3.33 8.05 -9.72
N ILE A 23 4.02 6.91 -9.62
CA ILE A 23 3.51 5.62 -10.08
C ILE A 23 3.16 4.84 -8.81
N MET A 24 1.87 4.80 -8.47
CA MET A 24 1.38 4.03 -7.33
C MET A 24 1.06 2.61 -7.79
N GLN A 25 1.87 1.66 -7.32
CA GLN A 25 1.65 0.24 -7.52
C GLN A 25 0.84 -0.33 -6.35
N GLU A 26 0.34 -1.54 -6.50
CA GLU A 26 -0.63 -2.16 -5.59
C GLU A 26 -0.15 -3.49 -5.02
N ASN A 27 -0.54 -3.75 -3.77
CA ASN A 27 -0.51 -5.06 -3.09
C ASN A 27 0.83 -5.84 -3.14
N ARG A 28 1.98 -5.18 -3.01
CA ARG A 28 3.28 -5.87 -2.89
C ARG A 28 4.13 -5.26 -1.77
N SER A 29 4.61 -6.11 -0.86
CA SER A 29 5.53 -5.69 0.19
C SER A 29 6.94 -5.45 -0.37
N PHE A 30 7.75 -4.71 0.37
CA PHE A 30 9.17 -4.53 0.04
C PHE A 30 9.86 -5.90 -0.11
N ASP A 31 9.68 -6.81 0.83
CA ASP A 31 10.32 -8.12 0.81
C ASP A 31 9.90 -8.99 -0.38
N SER A 32 8.67 -8.82 -0.89
CA SER A 32 8.20 -9.52 -2.08
C SER A 32 9.01 -9.15 -3.34
N TYR A 33 9.45 -7.89 -3.47
CA TYR A 33 10.18 -7.41 -4.66
C TYR A 33 11.68 -7.27 -4.44
N PHE A 34 12.09 -6.80 -3.27
CA PHE A 34 13.46 -6.36 -2.98
C PHE A 34 14.03 -6.98 -1.72
N GLY A 35 13.34 -7.93 -1.07
CA GLY A 35 13.82 -8.55 0.16
C GLY A 35 15.16 -9.28 0.03
N THR A 36 15.54 -9.66 -1.19
CA THR A 36 16.85 -10.25 -1.50
C THR A 36 17.77 -9.33 -2.31
N TYR A 37 17.39 -8.06 -2.47
CA TYR A 37 18.18 -7.08 -3.20
C TYR A 37 19.50 -6.79 -2.46
N PRO A 38 20.66 -6.76 -3.14
CA PRO A 38 21.95 -6.56 -2.48
C PRO A 38 22.02 -5.26 -1.67
N GLY A 39 22.28 -5.38 -0.38
CA GLY A 39 22.46 -4.24 0.53
C GLY A 39 21.17 -3.65 1.11
N ALA A 40 19.99 -4.18 0.74
CA ALA A 40 18.73 -3.80 1.37
C ALA A 40 18.59 -4.42 2.76
N ASP A 41 17.95 -3.70 3.68
CA ASP A 41 17.41 -4.28 4.91
C ASP A 41 16.10 -5.03 4.62
N GLY A 42 16.22 -6.27 4.18
CA GLY A 42 15.11 -7.12 3.78
C GLY A 42 15.10 -8.49 4.48
N ILE A 43 14.76 -9.54 3.73
CA ILE A 43 14.67 -10.91 4.24
C ILE A 43 16.02 -11.32 4.84
N PRO A 44 16.08 -11.73 6.12
CA PRO A 44 17.33 -12.21 6.71
C PRO A 44 17.83 -13.47 6.00
N MET A 45 19.04 -13.41 5.44
CA MET A 45 19.67 -14.50 4.68
C MET A 45 20.85 -15.11 5.42
N LYS A 46 21.02 -16.44 5.31
CA LYS A 46 22.20 -17.18 5.76
C LYS A 46 22.66 -18.13 4.67
N ASN A 47 23.89 -17.98 4.19
CA ASN A 47 24.47 -18.79 3.10
C ASN A 47 23.58 -18.82 1.84
N GLY A 48 23.06 -17.65 1.44
CA GLY A 48 22.20 -17.51 0.26
C GLY A 48 20.80 -18.09 0.41
N LYS A 49 20.36 -18.43 1.62
CA LYS A 49 19.03 -18.98 1.89
C LYS A 49 18.31 -18.18 2.99
N PRO A 50 16.98 -18.03 2.94
CA PRO A 50 16.23 -17.38 4.00
C PRO A 50 16.45 -18.06 5.37
N ALA A 51 16.89 -17.27 6.34
CA ALA A 51 17.19 -17.72 7.69
C ALA A 51 15.92 -17.90 8.52
N VAL A 52 14.90 -17.07 8.26
CA VAL A 52 13.61 -17.06 8.97
C VAL A 52 12.74 -18.27 8.61
N CYS A 53 11.85 -18.61 9.53
CA CYS A 53 10.98 -19.79 9.52
C CYS A 53 9.71 -19.42 10.28
N VAL A 54 8.70 -18.94 9.54
CA VAL A 54 7.44 -18.45 10.12
C VAL A 54 6.56 -19.66 10.45
N PRO A 55 6.10 -19.83 11.69
CA PRO A 55 5.39 -21.05 12.06
C PRO A 55 4.07 -21.19 11.33
N SER A 56 3.65 -22.43 11.08
CA SER A 56 2.43 -22.74 10.33
C SER A 56 1.36 -23.36 11.25
N PRO A 57 0.05 -23.10 11.03
CA PRO A 57 -1.03 -23.65 11.85
C PRO A 57 -1.05 -25.19 11.93
N GLY A 58 -0.66 -25.86 10.84
CA GLY A 58 -0.57 -27.33 10.76
C GLY A 58 0.70 -27.95 11.39
N GLY A 59 1.51 -27.14 12.07
CA GLY A 59 2.84 -27.53 12.56
C GLY A 59 3.95 -27.25 11.55
N GLY A 60 5.18 -27.17 12.06
CA GLY A 60 6.33 -26.74 11.28
C GLY A 60 6.33 -25.24 10.98
N CYS A 61 6.98 -24.85 9.88
CA CYS A 61 7.07 -23.46 9.45
C CYS A 61 7.20 -23.35 7.93
N THR A 62 6.86 -22.19 7.38
CA THR A 62 7.18 -21.80 6.01
C THR A 62 8.31 -20.78 6.03
N ARG A 63 9.36 -21.06 5.26
CA ARG A 63 10.42 -20.08 4.98
C ARG A 63 10.01 -19.24 3.76
N PRO A 64 10.49 -17.99 3.65
CA PRO A 64 10.46 -17.29 2.39
C PRO A 64 11.07 -18.16 1.28
N TYR A 65 10.54 -18.06 0.07
CA TYR A 65 11.01 -18.85 -1.06
C TYR A 65 10.96 -18.02 -2.34
N HIS A 66 11.85 -18.36 -3.28
CA HIS A 66 11.86 -17.74 -4.59
C HIS A 66 10.62 -18.17 -5.36
N ASP A 67 9.74 -17.22 -5.62
CA ASP A 67 8.54 -17.41 -6.40
C ASP A 67 8.82 -17.11 -7.88
N LEU A 68 8.41 -18.03 -8.75
CA LEU A 68 8.59 -17.94 -10.20
C LEU A 68 7.30 -17.60 -10.93
N ALA A 69 6.19 -17.44 -10.20
CA ALA A 69 4.89 -17.19 -10.79
C ALA A 69 4.72 -15.71 -11.17
N ASP A 70 4.33 -15.45 -12.42
CA ASP A 70 3.94 -14.10 -12.87
C ASP A 70 2.63 -13.63 -12.24
N ARG A 71 1.81 -14.56 -11.75
CA ARG A 71 0.52 -14.29 -11.12
C ARG A 71 0.50 -14.83 -9.72
N ASN A 72 0.43 -13.89 -8.78
CA ASN A 72 0.26 -14.17 -7.37
C ASN A 72 -1.17 -13.90 -6.93
N GLY A 73 -1.61 -14.76 -6.02
CA GLY A 73 -2.88 -14.72 -5.33
C GLY A 73 -2.94 -13.75 -4.17
N GLY A 74 -1.83 -13.62 -3.44
CA GLY A 74 -1.71 -12.76 -2.27
C GLY A 74 -2.46 -13.28 -1.05
N GLY A 75 -2.49 -12.44 -0.02
CA GLY A 75 -3.25 -12.65 1.21
C GLY A 75 -4.29 -11.56 1.45
N PRO A 76 -5.10 -11.69 2.50
CA PRO A 76 -5.99 -10.63 2.93
C PRO A 76 -5.15 -9.47 3.45
N HIS A 77 -5.61 -8.25 3.20
CA HIS A 77 -4.82 -7.03 3.35
C HIS A 77 -5.66 -5.90 3.95
N GLY A 78 -6.59 -6.23 4.85
CA GLY A 78 -7.27 -5.25 5.70
C GLY A 78 -6.45 -4.87 6.93
N GLU A 79 -6.86 -3.79 7.62
CA GLU A 79 -6.19 -3.30 8.84
C GLU A 79 -6.01 -4.40 9.90
N GLY A 80 -7.07 -5.17 10.18
CA GLY A 80 -7.02 -6.25 11.16
C GLY A 80 -6.06 -7.37 10.75
N ASN A 81 -5.92 -7.64 9.44
CA ASN A 81 -4.95 -8.61 8.94
C ASN A 81 -3.52 -8.09 9.13
N ALA A 82 -3.24 -6.83 8.77
CA ALA A 82 -1.93 -6.21 8.95
C ALA A 82 -1.49 -6.20 10.43
N VAL A 83 -2.41 -5.88 11.36
CA VAL A 83 -2.14 -5.95 12.81
C VAL A 83 -1.83 -7.38 13.25
N ALA A 84 -2.61 -8.35 12.78
CA ALA A 84 -2.42 -9.75 13.13
C ALA A 84 -1.14 -10.35 12.53
N ASP A 85 -0.74 -9.94 11.33
CA ASP A 85 0.51 -10.35 10.67
C ASP A 85 1.74 -9.92 11.47
N VAL A 86 1.75 -8.66 11.91
CA VAL A 86 2.81 -8.10 12.75
C VAL A 86 2.85 -8.76 14.13
N ASN A 87 1.70 -9.19 14.66
CA ASN A 87 1.56 -9.91 15.93
C ASN A 87 2.38 -9.32 17.09
N GLY A 88 2.19 -8.03 17.36
CA GLY A 88 2.92 -7.32 18.43
C GLY A 88 4.42 -7.19 18.20
N GLY A 89 4.86 -7.23 16.94
CA GLY A 89 6.28 -7.11 16.53
C GLY A 89 6.98 -8.45 16.35
N GLN A 90 6.30 -9.57 16.55
CA GLN A 90 6.86 -10.91 16.34
C GLN A 90 6.98 -11.30 14.86
N MET A 91 6.25 -10.60 13.97
CA MET A 91 6.30 -10.81 12.51
C MET A 91 6.06 -12.26 12.11
N ASN A 92 5.06 -12.89 12.72
CA ASN A 92 4.77 -14.30 12.51
C ASN A 92 3.30 -14.62 12.23
N GLY A 93 2.41 -13.64 12.04
CA GLY A 93 0.99 -13.90 11.77
C GLY A 93 0.65 -14.26 10.31
N PHE A 94 1.56 -14.00 9.37
CA PHE A 94 1.34 -14.07 7.91
C PHE A 94 0.65 -15.35 7.42
N ILE A 95 1.08 -16.51 7.92
CA ILE A 95 0.56 -17.82 7.48
C ILE A 95 -0.85 -18.05 8.03
N TRP A 96 -1.12 -17.61 9.26
CA TRP A 96 -2.45 -17.69 9.85
C TRP A 96 -3.45 -16.79 9.12
N GLN A 97 -3.06 -15.55 8.78
CA GLN A 97 -3.95 -14.64 8.05
C GLN A 97 -4.23 -15.14 6.64
N ARG A 98 -3.23 -15.67 5.95
CA ARG A 98 -3.42 -16.37 4.67
C ARG A 98 -4.46 -17.49 4.79
N ASP A 99 -4.33 -18.37 5.77
CA ASP A 99 -5.22 -19.53 5.91
C ASP A 99 -6.64 -19.14 6.34
N ALA A 100 -6.79 -17.99 7.00
CA ALA A 100 -8.08 -17.41 7.37
C ALA A 100 -8.74 -16.58 6.24
N ALA A 101 -8.03 -16.36 5.13
CA ALA A 101 -8.51 -15.54 4.02
C ALA A 101 -9.73 -16.15 3.34
N ARG A 102 -10.60 -15.30 2.81
CA ARG A 102 -11.73 -15.77 2.02
C ARG A 102 -11.23 -16.25 0.66
N ALA A 103 -11.52 -17.52 0.34
CA ALA A 103 -11.11 -18.17 -0.91
C ALA A 103 -11.89 -17.67 -2.14
N SER A 104 -13.04 -17.02 -1.94
CA SER A 104 -13.81 -16.43 -3.03
C SER A 104 -14.49 -15.15 -2.57
N CYS A 105 -14.27 -14.10 -3.34
CA CYS A 105 -14.92 -12.81 -3.17
C CYS A 105 -15.49 -12.35 -4.49
N LEU A 106 -16.61 -11.64 -4.41
CA LEU A 106 -17.30 -11.12 -5.59
C LEU A 106 -16.53 -9.98 -6.26
N ILE A 107 -15.62 -9.36 -5.51
CA ILE A 107 -14.79 -8.24 -5.94
C ILE A 107 -13.34 -8.66 -5.77
N PRO A 108 -12.52 -8.64 -6.84
CA PRO A 108 -11.10 -9.02 -6.77
C PRO A 108 -10.30 -8.21 -5.74
N ASP A 109 -10.65 -6.94 -5.55
CA ASP A 109 -9.96 -5.99 -4.67
C ASP A 109 -10.55 -5.93 -3.24
N ASP A 110 -11.34 -6.92 -2.85
CA ASP A 110 -11.85 -7.01 -1.47
C ASP A 110 -10.70 -7.42 -0.52
N PRO A 111 -10.42 -6.61 0.52
CA PRO A 111 -9.27 -6.84 1.39
C PRO A 111 -9.37 -8.10 2.25
N ALA A 112 -10.54 -8.73 2.36
CA ALA A 112 -10.71 -9.98 3.10
C ALA A 112 -10.22 -11.22 2.33
N CYS A 113 -9.74 -11.05 1.11
CA CYS A 113 -9.68 -12.11 0.11
C CYS A 113 -8.25 -12.44 -0.27
N ALA A 114 -8.03 -13.73 -0.54
CA ALA A 114 -6.89 -14.18 -1.31
C ALA A 114 -7.40 -14.59 -2.70
N SER A 115 -6.73 -14.11 -3.74
CA SER A 115 -6.94 -14.65 -5.08
C SER A 115 -6.09 -15.91 -5.24
N GLY A 116 -6.43 -16.85 -6.13
CA GLY A 116 -5.56 -18.01 -6.39
C GLY A 116 -5.69 -19.18 -5.41
N ARG A 117 -5.16 -20.33 -5.83
CA ARG A 117 -5.28 -21.62 -5.11
C ARG A 117 -4.01 -22.03 -4.37
N THR A 118 -2.88 -21.43 -4.72
CA THR A 118 -1.57 -21.76 -4.16
C THR A 118 -1.15 -20.65 -3.22
N PRO A 119 -0.97 -20.93 -1.91
CA PRO A 119 -0.36 -20.02 -0.97
C PRO A 119 0.93 -19.36 -1.47
N ASP A 120 1.00 -18.02 -1.47
CA ASP A 120 2.18 -17.29 -1.93
C ASP A 120 2.63 -16.10 -1.07
N VAL A 121 2.05 -15.95 0.13
CA VAL A 121 2.40 -14.86 1.07
C VAL A 121 3.85 -14.86 1.56
N MET A 122 4.59 -15.96 1.35
CA MET A 122 6.02 -16.08 1.67
C MET A 122 6.91 -16.06 0.42
N GLY A 123 6.33 -15.84 -0.76
CA GLY A 123 7.07 -15.75 -2.02
C GLY A 123 7.81 -14.42 -2.16
N TYR A 124 9.06 -14.48 -2.63
CA TYR A 124 9.82 -13.30 -3.07
C TYR A 124 10.28 -13.46 -4.52
N HIS A 125 10.35 -12.34 -5.23
CA HIS A 125 10.89 -12.24 -6.58
C HIS A 125 12.35 -11.80 -6.57
N THR A 126 13.03 -12.06 -7.67
CA THR A 126 14.38 -11.54 -7.93
C THR A 126 14.41 -10.75 -9.24
N ALA A 127 15.59 -10.27 -9.66
CA ALA A 127 15.76 -9.70 -10.98
C ALA A 127 15.37 -10.64 -12.13
N ALA A 128 15.27 -11.96 -11.90
CA ALA A 128 14.84 -12.90 -12.93
C ALA A 128 13.36 -12.68 -13.33
N GLU A 129 12.49 -12.37 -12.38
CA GLU A 129 11.06 -12.18 -12.61
C GLU A 129 10.71 -10.70 -12.82
N ILE A 130 11.38 -9.79 -12.11
CA ILE A 130 11.09 -8.34 -12.14
C ILE A 130 12.33 -7.50 -12.53
N PRO A 131 12.97 -7.77 -13.68
CA PRO A 131 14.24 -7.16 -14.06
C PRO A 131 14.18 -5.63 -14.13
N ASN A 132 13.05 -5.06 -14.55
CA ASN A 132 12.90 -3.61 -14.67
C ASN A 132 12.93 -2.91 -13.30
N TYR A 133 12.27 -3.48 -12.29
CA TYR A 133 12.25 -2.94 -10.93
C TYR A 133 13.64 -2.97 -10.30
N TRP A 134 14.34 -4.11 -10.42
CA TRP A 134 15.72 -4.23 -9.94
C TRP A 134 16.66 -3.30 -10.69
N LYS A 135 16.44 -3.08 -11.99
CA LYS A 135 17.22 -2.13 -12.78
C LYS A 135 17.00 -0.68 -12.36
N TYR A 136 15.77 -0.29 -12.00
CA TYR A 136 15.50 1.02 -11.41
C TYR A 136 16.21 1.19 -10.07
N ALA A 137 16.13 0.21 -9.17
CA ALA A 137 16.83 0.24 -7.89
C ALA A 137 18.36 0.35 -8.06
N GLN A 138 18.95 -0.31 -9.07
CA GLN A 138 20.39 -0.22 -9.37
C GLN A 138 20.82 1.15 -9.88
N ASN A 139 19.97 1.83 -10.66
CA ASN A 139 20.32 3.07 -11.33
C ASN A 139 19.90 4.32 -10.55
N TYR A 140 19.01 4.16 -9.56
CA TYR A 140 18.40 5.25 -8.81
C TYR A 140 18.40 4.94 -7.30
N VAL A 141 17.49 5.56 -6.56
CA VAL A 141 17.37 5.38 -5.11
C VAL A 141 16.28 4.35 -4.84
N LEU A 142 16.63 3.33 -4.05
CA LEU A 142 15.68 2.41 -3.42
C LEU A 142 15.58 2.81 -1.94
N GLN A 143 14.35 3.02 -1.44
CA GLN A 143 14.10 3.30 -0.03
C GLN A 143 13.66 2.00 0.65
N ASP A 144 14.54 1.40 1.46
CA ASP A 144 14.28 0.16 2.20
C ASP A 144 13.67 0.41 3.61
N HIS A 145 13.47 1.68 3.96
CA HIS A 145 12.78 2.12 5.19
C HIS A 145 11.58 3.03 4.87
N MET A 146 10.91 2.76 3.76
CA MET A 146 9.65 3.42 3.39
C MET A 146 8.48 2.50 3.75
N PHE A 147 7.61 2.97 4.64
CA PHE A 147 6.44 2.24 5.10
C PHE A 147 5.17 2.84 4.50
N GLU A 148 4.13 2.02 4.40
CA GLU A 148 2.78 2.49 4.12
C GLU A 148 2.39 3.61 5.11
N PRO A 149 1.70 4.67 4.64
CA PRO A 149 1.29 5.77 5.51
C PRO A 149 0.22 5.35 6.53
N VAL A 150 -0.50 4.26 6.26
CA VAL A 150 -1.56 3.73 7.12
C VAL A 150 -1.64 2.21 7.01
N LYS A 151 -1.92 1.51 8.12
CA LYS A 151 -2.14 0.06 8.11
C LYS A 151 -3.52 -0.26 7.58
N SER A 152 -3.67 -0.36 6.26
CA SER A 152 -4.97 -0.49 5.61
C SER A 152 -4.86 -1.22 4.27
N TRP A 153 -6.00 -1.31 3.58
CA TRP A 153 -6.14 -1.68 2.19
C TRP A 153 -6.14 -0.43 1.27
N SER A 154 -6.18 -0.69 -0.03
CA SER A 154 -5.98 0.28 -1.11
C SER A 154 -6.75 1.61 -0.97
N LEU A 155 -8.06 1.59 -0.66
CA LEU A 155 -8.82 2.85 -0.66
C LEU A 155 -8.28 3.88 0.35
N PRO A 156 -8.11 3.56 1.65
CA PRO A 156 -7.45 4.50 2.56
C PRO A 156 -6.04 4.90 2.12
N ASP A 157 -5.20 3.99 1.63
CA ASP A 157 -3.85 4.33 1.17
C ASP A 157 -3.84 5.33 0.01
N HIS A 158 -4.74 5.16 -0.95
CA HIS A 158 -4.94 6.11 -2.05
C HIS A 158 -5.39 7.49 -1.53
N LEU A 159 -6.24 7.55 -0.50
CA LEU A 159 -6.60 8.81 0.16
C LEU A 159 -5.40 9.45 0.87
N TYR A 160 -4.56 8.64 1.54
CA TYR A 160 -3.32 9.11 2.16
C TYR A 160 -2.31 9.61 1.12
N MET A 161 -2.22 9.02 -0.07
CA MET A 161 -1.32 9.50 -1.13
C MET A 161 -1.59 10.96 -1.50
N VAL A 162 -2.86 11.34 -1.63
CA VAL A 162 -3.23 12.70 -2.08
C VAL A 162 -3.49 13.68 -0.93
N SER A 163 -3.79 13.19 0.27
CA SER A 163 -4.23 14.05 1.37
C SER A 163 -3.54 13.82 2.71
N ALA A 164 -2.65 12.83 2.79
CA ALA A 164 -2.04 12.35 4.04
C ALA A 164 -3.07 11.98 5.11
N TRP A 165 -4.32 11.68 4.70
CA TRP A 165 -5.41 11.41 5.63
C TRP A 165 -6.50 10.53 5.01
N SER A 166 -7.07 9.64 5.81
CA SER A 166 -8.33 8.97 5.50
C SER A 166 -9.30 9.22 6.63
N ALA A 167 -10.47 9.75 6.30
CA ALA A 167 -11.41 10.27 7.26
C ALA A 167 -12.87 10.09 6.83
N LYS A 168 -13.75 10.13 7.82
CA LYS A 168 -15.19 10.18 7.65
C LYS A 168 -15.76 11.44 8.29
N CYS A 169 -16.49 12.21 7.50
CA CYS A 169 -17.08 13.48 7.93
C CYS A 169 -18.57 13.30 8.23
N LYS A 170 -19.05 13.96 9.30
CA LYS A 170 -20.49 13.97 9.63
C LYS A 170 -21.29 14.87 8.68
N ASN A 171 -20.65 15.90 8.15
CA ASN A 171 -21.21 16.86 7.22
C ASN A 171 -20.08 17.48 6.37
N ARG A 172 -20.41 18.53 5.61
CA ARG A 172 -19.46 19.25 4.73
C ARG A 172 -18.43 20.11 5.46
N SER A 173 -18.46 20.15 6.79
CA SER A 173 -17.42 20.84 7.56
C SER A 173 -16.20 19.93 7.70
N PRO A 174 -14.99 20.35 7.30
CA PRO A 174 -13.76 19.60 7.55
C PRO A 174 -13.53 19.34 9.04
N MET A 175 -14.02 20.23 9.92
CA MET A 175 -13.93 20.07 11.37
C MET A 175 -14.81 18.95 11.91
N SER A 176 -15.70 18.40 11.08
CA SER A 176 -16.54 17.25 11.44
C SER A 176 -15.91 15.90 11.10
N CYS A 177 -14.77 15.92 10.40
CA CYS A 177 -14.07 14.73 9.95
C CYS A 177 -13.27 14.10 11.09
N VAL A 178 -13.31 12.78 11.16
CA VAL A 178 -12.53 11.97 12.11
C VAL A 178 -11.81 10.87 11.35
N ASN A 179 -10.64 10.45 11.84
CA ASN A 179 -9.85 9.38 11.23
C ASN A 179 -10.71 8.14 11.01
N ASP A 180 -10.61 7.55 9.83
CA ASP A 180 -11.23 6.27 9.50
C ASP A 180 -10.30 5.52 8.54
N ILE A 181 -9.59 4.53 9.07
CA ILE A 181 -8.56 3.80 8.35
C ILE A 181 -9.01 2.41 7.89
N VAL A 182 -10.24 1.99 8.23
CA VAL A 182 -10.79 0.70 7.80
C VAL A 182 -11.55 0.86 6.47
N GLY A 183 -11.77 2.11 6.05
CA GLY A 183 -12.49 2.47 4.84
C GLY A 183 -13.71 3.30 5.24
N PRO A 184 -13.65 4.65 5.15
CA PRO A 184 -14.83 5.49 5.42
C PRO A 184 -16.03 5.08 4.57
N TYR A 185 -15.76 4.38 3.47
CA TYR A 185 -16.71 3.77 2.56
C TYR A 185 -16.22 2.37 2.17
N GLY A 186 -17.12 1.38 2.16
CA GLY A 186 -16.81 0.07 1.59
C GLY A 186 -16.67 0.13 0.05
N VAL A 187 -15.93 -0.82 -0.54
CA VAL A 187 -15.58 -0.89 -1.97
C VAL A 187 -16.78 -0.58 -2.88
N ASN A 188 -17.89 -1.29 -2.71
CA ASN A 188 -19.10 -1.11 -3.52
C ASN A 188 -19.70 0.30 -3.44
N LYS A 189 -19.65 0.93 -2.26
CA LYS A 189 -20.20 2.27 -2.07
C LYS A 189 -19.30 3.30 -2.73
N PHE A 190 -17.98 3.15 -2.60
CA PHE A 190 -17.02 4.03 -3.24
C PHE A 190 -17.07 3.92 -4.77
N GLN A 191 -17.09 2.69 -5.31
CA GLN A 191 -17.19 2.47 -6.75
C GLN A 191 -18.43 3.13 -7.36
N LYS A 192 -19.60 2.96 -6.75
CA LYS A 192 -20.84 3.62 -7.22
C LYS A 192 -20.75 5.15 -7.20
N ALA A 193 -20.02 5.71 -6.23
CA ALA A 193 -19.80 7.14 -6.14
C ALA A 193 -18.90 7.64 -7.28
N VAL A 194 -17.79 6.91 -7.56
CA VAL A 194 -16.90 7.17 -8.69
C VAL A 194 -17.63 7.06 -10.02
N ASP A 195 -18.37 5.98 -10.24
CA ASP A 195 -19.13 5.77 -11.48
C ASP A 195 -20.14 6.90 -11.73
N SER A 196 -20.82 7.37 -10.68
CA SER A 196 -21.76 8.49 -10.77
C SER A 196 -21.05 9.81 -11.09
N GLU A 197 -19.88 10.06 -10.48
CA GLU A 197 -19.09 11.25 -10.78
C GLU A 197 -18.63 11.26 -12.24
N LEU A 198 -18.05 10.15 -12.71
CA LEU A 198 -17.57 10.02 -14.09
C LEU A 198 -18.70 10.15 -15.11
N ALA A 199 -19.87 9.56 -14.84
CA ALA A 199 -20.98 9.58 -15.78
C ALA A 199 -21.79 10.89 -15.76
N LYS A 200 -21.85 11.60 -14.63
CA LYS A 200 -22.81 12.70 -14.40
C LYS A 200 -22.20 13.98 -13.84
N GLY A 201 -20.91 14.00 -13.49
CA GLY A 201 -20.27 15.08 -12.74
C GLY A 201 -20.91 15.31 -11.36
N LYS A 202 -21.47 14.24 -10.77
CA LYS A 202 -22.15 14.29 -9.48
C LYS A 202 -21.89 13.03 -8.66
N THR A 203 -21.42 13.24 -7.45
CA THR A 203 -21.28 12.22 -6.41
C THR A 203 -22.02 12.62 -5.14
N SER A 204 -22.49 11.61 -4.41
CA SER A 204 -23.03 11.78 -3.06
C SER A 204 -21.94 11.71 -1.99
N MET A 205 -20.71 11.41 -2.39
CA MET A 205 -19.56 11.27 -1.51
C MET A 205 -18.77 12.57 -1.52
N ASP A 206 -18.73 13.22 -0.36
CA ASP A 206 -18.07 14.51 -0.18
C ASP A 206 -16.91 14.32 0.80
N LEU A 207 -15.69 14.37 0.27
CA LEU A 207 -14.46 14.34 1.07
C LEU A 207 -14.16 15.77 1.49
N ALA A 208 -14.72 16.19 2.63
CA ALA A 208 -14.79 17.59 3.02
C ALA A 208 -13.44 18.22 3.45
N TRP A 209 -12.32 17.49 3.38
CA TRP A 209 -10.99 17.97 3.73
C TRP A 209 -10.17 18.36 2.51
N THR A 210 -9.13 19.18 2.71
CA THR A 210 -8.25 19.62 1.63
C THR A 210 -7.21 18.55 1.31
N ASP A 211 -7.12 18.17 0.03
CA ASP A 211 -6.06 17.34 -0.51
C ASP A 211 -5.11 18.16 -1.43
N ILE A 212 -4.00 17.53 -1.85
CA ILE A 212 -2.98 18.17 -2.69
C ILE A 212 -3.53 18.58 -4.06
N THR A 213 -4.51 17.86 -4.61
CA THR A 213 -5.08 18.15 -5.92
C THR A 213 -5.86 19.47 -5.91
N TRP A 214 -6.58 19.75 -4.82
CA TRP A 214 -7.22 21.05 -4.61
C TRP A 214 -6.18 22.17 -4.48
N LEU A 215 -5.09 21.94 -3.73
CA LEU A 215 -4.01 22.93 -3.58
C LEU A 215 -3.33 23.24 -4.93
N LEU A 216 -3.04 22.21 -5.72
CA LEU A 216 -2.47 22.36 -7.06
C LEU A 216 -3.42 23.16 -7.97
N TYR A 217 -4.73 22.86 -7.94
CA TYR A 217 -5.74 23.63 -8.66
C TYR A 217 -5.79 25.10 -8.22
N ALA A 218 -5.86 25.37 -6.91
CA ALA A 218 -5.96 26.71 -6.35
C ALA A 218 -4.73 27.58 -6.65
N HIS A 219 -3.56 26.96 -6.84
CA HIS A 219 -2.31 27.62 -7.21
C HIS A 219 -1.99 27.56 -8.71
N HIS A 220 -2.93 27.12 -9.55
CA HIS A 220 -2.77 27.01 -11.01
C HIS A 220 -1.56 26.14 -11.43
N ILE A 221 -1.24 25.12 -10.63
CA ILE A 221 -0.22 24.12 -10.97
C ILE A 221 -0.89 23.00 -11.75
N SER A 222 -0.40 22.71 -12.95
CA SER A 222 -0.94 21.64 -13.80
C SER A 222 -0.77 20.27 -13.14
N TRP A 223 -1.86 19.51 -13.04
CA TRP A 223 -1.85 18.15 -12.51
C TRP A 223 -2.88 17.28 -13.20
N ARG A 224 -2.73 15.96 -13.04
CA ARG A 224 -3.70 14.93 -13.46
C ARG A 224 -3.51 13.69 -12.59
N TYR A 225 -4.58 12.90 -12.47
CA TYR A 225 -4.59 11.57 -11.87
C TYR A 225 -4.99 10.55 -12.93
#